data_AF-A0A3N4IHK0-F1
#
_entry.id   AF-A0A3N4IHK0-F1
#
_cell.length_a   1.000
_cell.length_b   1.000
_cell.length_c   1.000
_cell.angle_alpha   90.00
_cell.angle_beta   90.00
_cell.angle_gamma   90.00
#
_symmetry.space_group_name_H-M   'P 1'
#
loop_
_entity.id
_entity.type
_entity.pdbx_description
1 polymer ?
#
loop_
_entity_poly.entity_id
_entity_poly.type
_entity_poly.pdbx_seq_one_letter_code
_entity_poly.pdbx_strand_id
1 'polypeptide(L)'
;TLNLVLDNGVLRDNLGRQGYIASNGQLQFDEPPQENALVTEGFTICQDTGRLMLLGEDTFYSCLSGDFSNIYDRKIAPQCVPVYVQVIDPTLVGEMEFVVSRK
;
A
#
# COMPACT_ATOMS: atom_id res chain seq x y z
N THR A 1 8.58 -4.83 -10.50
CA THR A 1 7.69 -3.84 -9.88
C THR A 1 6.57 -4.55 -9.18
N LEU A 2 5.83 -3.88 -8.28
CA LEU A 2 4.70 -4.47 -7.56
C LEU A 2 3.41 -4.20 -8.36
N ASN A 3 2.77 -5.27 -8.82
CA ASN A 3 1.47 -5.20 -9.50
C ASN A 3 0.39 -5.58 -8.50
N LEU A 4 -0.61 -4.73 -8.31
CA LEU A 4 -1.71 -4.97 -7.40
C LEU A 4 -3.06 -4.89 -8.10
N VAL A 5 -3.98 -5.72 -7.62
CA VAL A 5 -5.40 -5.69 -7.93
C VAL A 5 -6.11 -5.03 -6.75
N LEU A 6 -7.03 -4.11 -7.03
CA LEU A 6 -7.95 -3.59 -6.01
C LEU A 6 -9.36 -3.99 -6.40
N ASP A 7 -10.00 -4.80 -5.57
CA ASP A 7 -11.39 -5.21 -5.74
C ASP A 7 -12.16 -5.07 -4.43
N ASN A 8 -13.30 -4.37 -4.46
CA ASN A 8 -14.16 -4.12 -3.30
C ASN A 8 -13.42 -3.67 -2.03
N GLY A 9 -12.40 -2.82 -2.18
CA GLY A 9 -11.61 -2.31 -1.06
C GLY A 9 -10.50 -3.25 -0.56
N VAL A 10 -10.33 -4.42 -1.17
CA VAL A 10 -9.30 -5.41 -0.86
C VAL A 10 -8.18 -5.32 -1.90
N LEU A 11 -6.97 -5.06 -1.42
CA LEU A 11 -5.76 -5.01 -2.24
C LEU A 11 -5.16 -6.42 -2.33
N ARG A 12 -4.71 -6.85 -3.51
CA ARG A 12 -4.00 -8.12 -3.71
C ARG A 12 -2.80 -7.92 -4.61
N ASP A 13 -1.71 -8.62 -4.37
CA ASP A 13 -0.59 -8.62 -5.32
C ASP A 13 -0.74 -9.70 -6.41
N ASN A 14 0.20 -9.71 -7.36
CA ASN A 14 0.25 -10.68 -8.45
C ASN A 14 0.50 -12.14 -8.01
N LEU A 15 0.82 -12.38 -6.73
CA LEU A 15 0.93 -13.72 -6.15
C LEU A 15 -0.35 -14.15 -5.43
N GLY A 16 -1.40 -13.33 -5.46
CA GLY A 16 -2.69 -13.59 -4.79
C GLY A 16 -2.73 -13.16 -3.32
N ARG A 17 -1.60 -12.67 -2.78
CA ARG A 17 -1.48 -12.28 -1.38
C ARG A 17 -2.27 -11.01 -1.11
N GLN A 18 -3.00 -11.00 -0.01
CA GLN A 18 -3.81 -9.84 0.38
C GLN A 18 -2.93 -8.77 1.02
N GLY A 19 -3.07 -7.54 0.52
CA GLY A 19 -2.49 -6.34 1.11
C GLY A 19 -3.24 -5.93 2.36
N TYR A 20 -2.50 -5.64 3.43
CA TYR A 20 -3.08 -5.29 4.73
C TYR A 20 -2.11 -4.43 5.55
N ILE A 21 -2.63 -3.74 6.56
CA ILE A 21 -1.81 -3.06 7.56
C ILE A 21 -1.58 -4.01 8.74
N ALA A 22 -0.34 -4.45 8.92
CA ALA A 22 0.05 -5.29 10.04
C ALA A 22 -0.04 -4.55 11.38
N SER A 23 -0.02 -5.30 12.49
CA SER A 23 -0.09 -4.73 13.86
C SER A 23 0.94 -3.63 14.15
N ASN A 24 2.10 -3.66 13.48
CA ASN A 24 3.15 -2.65 13.58
C ASN A 24 2.94 -1.42 12.66
N GLY A 25 1.86 -1.39 11.87
CA GLY A 25 1.54 -0.32 10.92
C GLY A 25 2.12 -0.52 9.51
N GLN A 26 2.85 -1.59 9.26
CA GLN A 26 3.45 -1.84 7.95
C GLN A 26 2.39 -2.31 6.94
N LEU A 27 2.44 -1.78 5.72
CA LEU A 27 1.75 -2.37 4.58
C LEU A 27 2.48 -3.66 4.17
N GLN A 28 1.83 -4.80 4.38
CA GLN A 28 2.35 -6.13 4.07
C GLN A 28 1.42 -6.86 3.09
N PHE A 29 1.93 -7.92 2.48
CA PHE A 29 1.21 -8.79 1.56
C PHE A 29 1.44 -10.24 1.95
N ASP A 30 0.42 -10.88 2.51
CA ASP A 30 0.46 -12.29 2.97
C ASP A 30 -0.81 -13.05 2.56
N GLU A 31 -0.74 -14.38 2.62
CA GLU A 31 -1.89 -15.26 2.40
C GLU A 31 -1.83 -16.44 3.41
N PRO A 32 -2.66 -16.44 4.47
CA PRO A 32 -3.58 -15.38 4.87
C PRO A 32 -2.85 -14.16 5.48
N PRO A 33 -3.51 -12.99 5.57
CA PRO A 33 -3.05 -11.90 6.44
C PRO A 33 -2.76 -12.38 7.86
N GLN A 34 -1.82 -11.72 8.55
CA GLN A 34 -1.56 -12.02 9.96
C GLN A 34 -2.82 -11.80 10.82
N GLU A 35 -3.04 -12.69 11.79
CA GLU A 35 -4.26 -12.69 12.64
C GLU A 35 -4.51 -11.35 13.37
N ASN A 36 -3.45 -10.57 13.62
CA ASN A 36 -3.52 -9.28 14.32
C ASN A 36 -3.41 -8.08 13.36
N ALA A 37 -3.76 -8.25 12.09
CA ALA A 37 -3.88 -7.17 11.12
C ALA A 37 -4.78 -6.05 11.65
N LEU A 38 -4.34 -4.80 11.52
CA LEU A 38 -5.12 -3.61 11.89
C LEU A 38 -6.20 -3.32 10.84
N VAL A 39 -5.87 -3.51 9.56
CA VAL A 39 -6.76 -3.21 8.44
C VAL A 39 -6.52 -4.21 7.32
N THR A 40 -7.59 -4.84 6.83
CA THR A 40 -7.55 -5.80 5.72
C THR A 40 -8.34 -5.35 4.49
N GLU A 41 -9.12 -4.27 4.61
CA GLU A 41 -9.97 -3.68 3.56
C GLU A 41 -10.11 -2.17 3.76
N GLY A 42 -10.70 -1.48 2.78
CA GLY A 42 -10.86 -0.01 2.81
C GLY A 42 -9.78 0.75 2.03
N PHE A 43 -9.04 0.04 1.17
CA PHE A 43 -8.19 0.66 0.17
C PHE A 43 -9.04 1.24 -0.96
N THR A 44 -8.70 2.42 -1.45
CA THR A 44 -9.33 3.03 -2.63
C THR A 44 -8.27 3.67 -3.52
N ILE A 45 -8.63 4.03 -4.76
CA ILE A 45 -7.79 4.85 -5.63
C ILE A 45 -8.44 6.22 -5.78
N CYS A 46 -7.67 7.28 -5.51
CA CYS A 46 -8.06 8.63 -5.85
C CYS A 46 -8.06 8.78 -7.37
N GLN A 47 -9.24 8.91 -7.99
CA GLN A 47 -9.38 8.94 -9.45
C GLN A 47 -8.63 10.10 -10.12
N ASP A 48 -8.55 11.26 -9.47
CA ASP A 48 -7.91 12.44 -10.02
C ASP A 48 -6.37 12.34 -10.03
N THR A 49 -5.79 11.62 -9.08
CA THR A 49 -4.34 11.58 -8.85
C THR A 49 -3.71 10.22 -9.06
N GLY A 50 -4.50 9.16 -9.20
CA GLY A 50 -4.01 7.78 -9.25
C GLY A 50 -3.39 7.29 -7.94
N ARG A 51 -3.60 7.98 -6.81
CA ARG A 51 -3.02 7.61 -5.52
C ARG A 51 -3.82 6.52 -4.83
N LEU A 52 -3.14 5.54 -4.26
CA LEU A 52 -3.70 4.65 -3.26
C LEU A 52 -4.09 5.46 -2.04
N MET A 53 -5.28 5.20 -1.56
CA MET A 53 -5.81 5.73 -0.31
C MET A 53 -6.13 4.57 0.63
N LEU A 54 -6.02 4.84 1.92
CA LEU A 54 -6.43 3.95 2.99
C LEU A 54 -7.38 4.72 3.89
N LEU A 55 -8.63 4.26 4.00
CA LEU A 55 -9.64 4.87 4.86
C LEU A 55 -9.83 6.40 4.65
N GLY A 56 -9.62 6.89 3.43
CA GLY A 56 -9.76 8.30 3.06
C GLY A 56 -8.48 9.13 3.08
N GLU A 57 -7.35 8.57 3.53
CA GLU A 57 -6.05 9.23 3.54
C GLU A 57 -5.13 8.70 2.43
N ASP A 58 -4.36 9.59 1.77
CA ASP A 58 -3.44 9.23 0.67
C ASP A 58 -1.97 9.20 1.11
N THR A 59 -1.70 9.44 2.39
CA THR A 59 -0.34 9.59 2.91
C THR A 59 0.13 8.29 3.56
N PHE A 60 1.20 7.74 3.00
CA PHE A 60 1.95 6.66 3.60
C PHE A 60 3.32 7.17 4.06
N TYR A 61 4.07 6.33 4.76
CA TYR A 61 5.41 6.65 5.23
C TYR A 61 6.41 5.60 4.77
N SER A 62 7.45 6.05 4.06
CA SER A 62 8.58 5.22 3.68
C SER A 62 9.68 5.33 4.74
N CYS A 63 10.04 4.20 5.34
CA CYS A 63 11.06 4.12 6.38
C CYS A 63 12.18 3.19 5.93
N LEU A 64 13.41 3.73 5.85
CA LEU A 64 14.60 2.94 5.53
C LEU A 64 14.86 1.89 6.62
N SER A 65 15.10 0.66 6.20
CA SER A 65 15.42 -0.51 7.02
C SER A 65 16.49 -1.35 6.32
N GLY A 66 17.77 -1.08 6.63
CA GLY A 66 18.89 -1.63 5.86
C GLY A 66 18.97 -0.99 4.47
N ASP A 67 18.99 -1.81 3.43
CA ASP A 67 19.15 -1.37 2.03
C ASP A 67 17.83 -1.09 1.31
N PHE A 68 16.69 -1.33 1.97
CA PHE A 68 15.36 -1.12 1.39
C PHE A 68 14.46 -0.33 2.35
N SER A 69 13.38 0.23 1.82
CA SER A 69 12.39 0.94 2.63
C SER A 69 11.09 0.17 2.73
N ASN A 70 10.52 0.15 3.93
CA ASN A 70 9.20 -0.39 4.20
C ASN A 70 8.16 0.75 4.18
N ILE A 71 6.93 0.42 3.80
CA ILE A 71 5.81 1.36 3.74
C ILE A 71 4.91 1.16 4.96
N TYR A 72 4.50 2.26 5.58
CA TYR A 72 3.67 2.28 6.77
C TYR A 72 2.47 3.22 6.61
N ASP A 73 1.40 2.94 7.33
CA ASP A 73 0.20 3.78 7.44
C ASP A 73 0.43 5.06 8.27
N ARG A 74 1.49 5.07 9.09
CA ARG A 74 1.84 6.17 9.99
C ARG A 74 3.34 6.32 10.16
N LYS A 75 3.77 7.49 10.66
CA LYS A 75 5.18 7.73 10.96
C LYS A 75 5.62 6.94 12.19
N ILE A 76 6.35 5.85 12.00
CA ILE A 76 6.82 5.00 13.11
C ILE A 76 8.21 5.37 13.65
N ALA A 77 9.00 6.14 12.89
CA ALA A 77 10.36 6.51 13.29
C ALA A 77 10.80 7.86 12.68
N PRO A 78 11.82 8.55 13.23
CA PRO A 78 12.25 9.87 12.77
C PRO A 78 12.68 9.90 11.30
N GLN A 79 13.34 8.85 10.82
CA GLN A 79 13.85 8.71 9.45
C GLN A 79 12.75 8.48 8.39
N CYS A 80 11.53 8.19 8.83
CA CYS A 80 10.42 7.95 7.92
C CYS A 80 9.98 9.25 7.25
N VAL A 81 9.82 9.20 5.93
CA VAL A 81 9.37 10.34 5.11
C VAL A 81 7.98 10.06 4.54
N PRO A 82 7.12 11.09 4.43
CA PRO A 82 5.81 10.92 3.81
C PRO A 82 5.98 10.63 2.31
N VAL A 83 5.17 9.72 1.82
CA VAL A 83 5.17 9.27 0.42
C VAL A 83 3.75 9.08 -0.09
N TYR A 84 3.60 9.16 -1.40
CA TYR A 84 2.42 8.68 -2.10
C TYR A 84 2.72 7.32 -2.72
N VAL A 85 1.69 6.46 -2.76
CA VAL A 85 1.70 5.19 -3.48
C VAL A 85 0.81 5.41 -4.70
N GLN A 86 1.38 5.48 -5.90
CA GLN A 86 0.69 5.87 -7.14
C GLN A 86 0.56 4.71 -8.11
N VAL A 87 -0.58 4.61 -8.78
CA VAL A 87 -0.84 3.72 -9.91
C VAL A 87 -0.23 4.32 -11.18
N ILE A 88 0.60 3.57 -11.90
CA ILE A 88 1.31 4.06 -13.09
C ILE A 88 0.69 3.57 -14.40
N ASP A 89 -0.10 2.51 -14.37
CA ASP A 89 -0.72 2.01 -15.60
C ASP A 89 -2.12 1.42 -15.33
N PRO A 90 -3.20 2.07 -15.80
CA PRO A 90 -4.55 1.54 -15.75
C PRO A 90 -4.91 0.67 -16.98
N THR A 91 -3.98 0.39 -17.91
CA THR A 91 -4.31 -0.25 -19.20
C THR A 91 -4.61 -1.75 -19.13
N LEU A 92 -4.47 -2.39 -17.97
CA LEU A 92 -4.95 -3.75 -17.74
C LEU A 92 -6.11 -3.73 -16.74
N VAL A 93 -7.27 -4.21 -17.19
CA VAL A 93 -8.48 -4.36 -16.38
C VAL A 93 -8.15 -5.24 -15.17
N GLY A 94 -7.93 -4.61 -14.01
CA GLY A 94 -7.68 -5.27 -12.73
C GLY A 94 -6.23 -5.29 -12.25
N GLU A 95 -5.22 -4.96 -13.06
CA GLU A 95 -3.81 -4.95 -12.61
C GLU A 95 -3.23 -3.53 -12.66
N MET A 96 -2.71 -3.06 -11.53
CA MET A 96 -2.15 -1.71 -11.36
C MET A 96 -0.69 -1.82 -10.92
N GLU A 97 0.22 -1.19 -11.66
CA GLU A 97 1.61 -1.04 -11.22
C GLU A 97 1.73 0.11 -10.23
N PHE A 98 2.37 -0.13 -9.07
CA PHE A 98 2.57 0.91 -8.07
C PHE A 98 3.99 1.47 -8.01
N VAL A 99 4.11 2.79 -7.91
CA VAL A 99 5.36 3.48 -7.54
C VAL A 99 5.19 4.32 -6.29
N VAL A 100 6.22 4.30 -5.47
CA VAL A 100 6.34 5.13 -4.28
C VAL A 100 7.09 6.41 -4.64
N SER A 101 6.45 7.56 -4.47
CA SER A 101 7.08 8.87 -4.67
C SER A 101 7.12 9.65 -3.36
N ARG A 102 8.11 10.54 -3.19
CA ARG A 102 8.06 11.50 -2.09
C ARG A 102 6.81 12.38 -2.21
N LYS A 103 6.19 12.68 -1.06
CA LYS A 103 5.08 13.64 -0.97
C LYS A 103 5.57 15.07 -1.16
#